data_AF-A0A9D5R2R6-F1
#
_entry.id   AF-A0A9D5R2R6-F1
#
_cell.length_a   1.000
_cell.length_b   1.000
_cell.length_c   1.000
_cell.angle_alpha   90.00
_cell.angle_beta   90.00
_cell.angle_gamma   90.00
#
_symmetry.space_group_name_H-M   'P 1'
#
loop_
_entity.id
_entity.type
_entity.pdbx_description
1 polymer ?
#
loop_
_entity_poly.entity_id
_entity_poly.type
_entity_poly.pdbx_seq_one_letter_code
_entity_poly.pdbx_strand_id
1 'polypeptide(L)'
;MNSTAPSSTPDLLTRARDIFSRANALRLHDPASPSSPQAATTRGQAARWIDQAIQAAPALSASEALQTVQAIDLLHRIAHSLPAPSTLTNPLILQAFNALIHGDQTITPYDLFPHINQAIQRRDPAFLGAPLRWHSLQVAAWLQNFKNPRRPKIQGQDLKTQSRLLLQTDLSPFLPSPSTLLPLLQANSRS
;
A
#
# COMPACT_ATOMS: atom_id res chain seq x y z
N MET A 1 17.31 -14.81 32.15
CA MET A 1 17.04 -14.70 30.70
C MET A 1 15.69 -14.03 30.54
N ASN A 2 15.67 -12.70 30.41
CA ASN A 2 14.43 -11.94 30.25
C ASN A 2 14.16 -11.75 28.76
N SER A 3 13.22 -12.54 28.22
CA SER A 3 12.58 -12.23 26.93
C SER A 3 11.64 -11.05 27.16
N THR A 4 12.10 -9.85 26.85
CA THR A 4 11.23 -8.69 26.65
C THR A 4 10.41 -8.94 25.39
N ALA A 5 9.16 -9.36 25.56
CA ALA A 5 8.17 -9.26 24.50
C ALA A 5 8.08 -7.78 24.08
N PRO A 6 8.09 -7.44 22.78
CA PRO A 6 7.85 -6.07 22.35
C PRO A 6 6.39 -5.73 22.69
N SER A 7 6.19 -5.01 23.78
CA SER A 7 4.88 -4.84 24.43
C SER A 7 4.08 -3.65 23.89
N SER A 8 4.41 -3.09 22.73
CA SER A 8 3.61 -2.03 22.09
C SER A 8 4.01 -1.80 20.62
N THR A 9 3.04 -1.60 19.73
CA THR A 9 3.29 -1.33 18.30
C THR A 9 4.22 -0.13 17.99
N PRO A 10 4.19 0.98 18.78
CA PRO A 10 5.17 2.05 18.64
C PRO A 10 6.63 1.58 18.74
N ASP A 11 6.92 0.56 19.56
CA ASP A 11 8.25 -0.05 19.66
C ASP A 11 8.59 -0.82 18.37
N LEU A 12 7.63 -1.57 17.82
CA LEU A 12 7.84 -2.35 16.59
C LEU A 12 8.23 -1.45 15.40
N LEU A 13 7.49 -0.37 15.16
CA LEU A 13 7.77 0.55 14.05
C LEU A 13 9.04 1.39 14.29
N THR A 14 9.35 1.75 15.53
CA THR A 14 10.60 2.43 15.87
C THR A 14 11.80 1.54 15.55
N ARG A 15 11.75 0.27 15.97
CA ARG A 15 12.79 -0.72 15.65
C ARG A 15 12.95 -0.93 14.15
N ALA A 16 11.85 -0.90 13.38
CA ALA A 16 11.92 -0.99 11.92
C ALA A 16 12.69 0.18 11.29
N ARG A 17 12.41 1.41 11.77
CA ARG A 17 13.09 2.64 11.31
C ARG A 17 14.59 2.62 11.65
N ASP A 18 14.97 2.08 12.80
CA ASP A 18 16.37 1.95 13.19
C ASP A 18 17.12 0.97 12.29
N ILE A 19 16.51 -0.17 11.96
CA ILE A 19 17.09 -1.14 11.01
C ILE A 19 17.23 -0.50 9.64
N PHE A 20 16.20 0.21 9.16
CA PHE A 20 16.24 0.90 7.87
C PHE A 20 17.33 1.97 7.82
N SER A 21 17.47 2.78 8.87
CA SER A 21 18.53 3.79 8.97
C SER A 21 19.93 3.18 8.91
N ARG A 22 20.15 2.06 9.61
CA ARG A 22 21.42 1.31 9.51
C ARG A 22 21.65 0.72 8.12
N ALA A 23 20.61 0.16 7.49
CA ALA A 23 20.70 -0.38 6.14
C ALA A 23 21.06 0.69 5.09
N ASN A 24 20.50 1.90 5.22
CA ASN A 24 20.85 3.05 4.39
C ASN A 24 22.30 3.49 4.58
N ALA A 25 22.76 3.60 5.83
CA ALA A 25 24.16 3.96 6.12
C ALA A 25 25.17 2.98 5.52
N LEU A 26 24.79 1.70 5.45
CA LEU A 26 25.57 0.62 4.85
C LEU A 26 25.30 0.43 3.33
N ARG A 27 24.46 1.28 2.73
CA ARG A 27 24.03 1.18 1.31
C ARG A 27 23.56 -0.22 0.92
N LEU A 28 22.83 -0.91 1.80
CA LEU A 28 22.38 -2.29 1.55
C LEU A 28 21.33 -2.41 0.44
N HIS A 29 20.84 -1.29 -0.07
CA HIS A 29 19.95 -1.19 -1.22
C HIS A 29 20.70 -1.28 -2.55
N ASP A 30 22.03 -1.08 -2.55
CA ASP A 30 22.85 -1.18 -3.74
C ASP A 30 23.34 -2.62 -3.95
N PRO A 31 23.13 -3.23 -5.13
CA PRO A 31 23.59 -4.59 -5.42
C PRO A 31 25.12 -4.72 -5.42
N ALA A 32 25.83 -3.60 -5.59
CA ALA A 32 27.29 -3.54 -5.55
C ALA A 32 27.86 -3.35 -4.12
N SER A 33 27.01 -3.28 -3.09
CA SER A 33 27.47 -3.02 -1.73
C SER A 33 28.27 -4.22 -1.19
N PRO A 34 29.52 -4.01 -0.71
CA PRO A 34 30.39 -5.09 -0.29
C PRO A 34 29.82 -5.82 0.94
N SER A 35 29.97 -7.14 0.95
CA SER A 35 29.55 -7.96 2.10
C SER A 35 30.44 -7.66 3.31
N SER A 36 29.86 -7.06 4.35
CA SER A 36 30.53 -6.79 5.63
C SER A 36 29.83 -7.53 6.78
N PRO A 37 30.52 -7.81 7.90
CA PRO A 37 29.87 -8.39 9.08
C PRO A 37 28.70 -7.55 9.61
N GLN A 38 28.80 -6.22 9.49
CA GLN A 38 27.71 -5.29 9.87
C GLN A 38 26.53 -5.38 8.91
N ALA A 39 26.77 -5.56 7.60
CA ALA A 39 25.73 -5.82 6.62
C ALA A 39 24.98 -7.12 6.95
N ALA A 40 25.72 -8.22 7.19
CA ALA A 40 25.13 -9.50 7.57
C ALA A 40 24.29 -9.41 8.85
N THR A 41 24.79 -8.68 9.86
CA THR A 41 24.07 -8.44 11.11
C THR A 41 22.77 -7.66 10.87
N THR A 42 22.82 -6.60 10.07
CA THR A 42 21.64 -5.76 9.76
C THR A 42 20.59 -6.55 8.99
N ARG A 43 21.00 -7.39 8.03
CA ARG A 43 20.09 -8.30 7.31
C ARG A 43 19.45 -9.32 8.25
N GLY A 44 20.22 -9.90 9.17
CA GLY A 44 19.69 -10.81 10.19
C GLY A 44 18.71 -10.15 11.14
N GLN A 45 18.94 -8.88 11.51
CA GLN A 45 17.99 -8.10 12.31
C GLN A 45 16.70 -7.81 11.55
N ALA A 46 16.79 -7.48 10.26
CA ALA A 46 15.62 -7.27 9.40
C ALA A 46 14.77 -8.55 9.29
N ALA A 47 15.39 -9.71 9.05
CA ALA A 47 14.69 -11.00 9.01
C ALA A 47 13.96 -11.30 10.33
N ARG A 48 14.65 -11.17 11.47
CA ARG A 48 14.03 -11.40 12.79
C ARG A 48 12.91 -10.41 13.09
N TRP A 49 13.03 -9.17 12.64
CA TRP A 49 11.97 -8.19 12.81
C TRP A 49 10.72 -8.59 12.02
N ILE A 50 10.87 -9.10 10.79
CA ILE A 50 9.75 -9.58 9.97
C ILE A 50 9.01 -10.71 10.69
N ASP A 51 9.74 -11.69 11.24
CA ASP A 51 9.15 -12.79 12.01
C ASP A 51 8.35 -12.28 13.21
N GLN A 52 8.90 -11.30 13.94
CA GLN A 52 8.23 -10.67 15.09
C GLN A 52 6.99 -9.89 14.67
N ALA A 53 7.05 -9.16 13.56
CA ALA A 53 5.91 -8.42 13.02
C ALA A 53 4.77 -9.36 12.61
N ILE A 54 5.10 -10.51 12.00
CA ILE A 54 4.12 -11.54 11.64
C ILE A 54 3.49 -12.16 12.90
N GLN A 55 4.29 -12.44 13.93
CA GLN A 55 3.77 -12.96 15.20
C GLN A 55 2.87 -11.95 15.93
N ALA A 56 3.19 -10.66 15.85
CA ALA A 56 2.41 -9.60 16.45
C ALA A 56 1.16 -9.23 15.62
N ALA A 57 1.09 -9.60 14.34
CA ALA A 57 0.04 -9.22 13.40
C ALA A 57 -1.40 -9.37 13.94
N PRO A 58 -1.79 -10.47 14.62
CA PRO A 58 -3.15 -10.63 15.13
C PRO A 58 -3.56 -9.62 16.20
N ALA A 59 -2.59 -9.00 16.88
CA ALA A 59 -2.81 -8.03 17.95
C ALA A 59 -2.76 -6.57 17.48
N LEU A 60 -2.36 -6.32 16.22
CA LEU A 60 -2.30 -4.98 15.66
C LEU A 60 -3.69 -4.43 15.40
N SER A 61 -3.89 -3.14 15.65
CA SER A 61 -5.04 -2.43 15.08
C SER A 61 -4.93 -2.37 13.55
N ALA A 62 -6.03 -2.02 12.90
CA ALA A 62 -6.10 -2.00 11.45
C ALA A 62 -5.13 -0.98 10.81
N SER A 63 -5.04 0.23 11.39
CA SER A 63 -4.06 1.25 10.97
C SER A 63 -2.62 0.77 11.16
N GLU A 64 -2.34 0.12 12.29
CA GLU A 64 -1.01 -0.43 12.60
C GLU A 64 -0.62 -1.58 11.65
N ALA A 65 -1.56 -2.46 11.33
CA ALA A 65 -1.38 -3.52 10.36
C ALA A 65 -0.98 -2.94 8.99
N LEU A 66 -1.66 -1.89 8.54
CA LEU A 66 -1.37 -1.24 7.27
C LEU A 66 0.02 -0.56 7.25
N GLN A 67 0.41 0.12 8.34
CA GLN A 67 1.76 0.68 8.46
C GLN A 67 2.84 -0.40 8.48
N THR A 68 2.54 -1.55 9.10
CA THR A 68 3.44 -2.70 9.18
C THR A 68 3.70 -3.33 7.81
N VAL A 69 2.74 -3.32 6.90
CA VAL A 69 2.90 -3.82 5.51
C VAL A 69 4.07 -3.14 4.80
N GLN A 70 4.16 -1.80 4.88
CA GLN A 70 5.26 -1.07 4.23
C GLN A 70 6.62 -1.40 4.86
N ALA A 71 6.67 -1.50 6.18
CA ALA A 71 7.89 -1.87 6.89
C ALA A 71 8.34 -3.31 6.53
N ILE A 72 7.40 -4.25 6.41
CA ILE A 72 7.69 -5.62 5.96
C ILE A 72 8.29 -5.62 4.55
N ASP A 73 7.71 -4.91 3.58
CA ASP A 73 8.27 -4.91 2.20
C ASP A 73 9.69 -4.34 2.16
N LEU A 74 9.94 -3.21 2.84
CA LEU A 74 11.26 -2.58 2.88
C LEU A 74 12.30 -3.46 3.56
N LEU A 75 11.96 -4.03 4.72
CA LEU A 75 12.88 -4.87 5.48
C LEU A 75 13.09 -6.23 4.81
N HIS A 76 12.11 -6.76 4.08
CA HIS A 76 12.28 -7.98 3.31
C HIS A 76 13.26 -7.77 2.15
N ARG A 77 13.24 -6.61 1.50
CA ARG A 77 14.25 -6.23 0.49
C ARG A 77 15.64 -6.09 1.10
N ILE A 78 15.75 -5.60 2.33
CA ILE A 78 17.05 -5.53 3.03
C ILE A 78 17.54 -6.94 3.37
N ALA A 79 16.69 -7.78 3.96
CA ALA A 79 17.04 -9.10 4.44
C ALA A 79 17.35 -10.08 3.31
N HIS A 80 16.55 -10.07 2.24
CA HIS A 80 16.52 -11.09 1.21
C HIS A 80 16.76 -10.56 -0.20
N SER A 81 16.96 -9.25 -0.39
CA SER A 81 17.12 -8.62 -1.71
C SER A 81 15.92 -8.84 -2.65
N LEU A 82 14.76 -9.14 -2.09
CA LEU A 82 13.52 -9.43 -2.80
C LEU A 82 12.36 -8.65 -2.17
N PRO A 83 11.34 -8.24 -2.95
CA PRO A 83 10.10 -7.70 -2.38
C PRO A 83 9.45 -8.72 -1.45
N ALA A 84 8.66 -8.25 -0.48
CA ALA A 84 7.93 -9.17 0.39
C ALA A 84 6.92 -9.98 -0.41
N PRO A 85 6.83 -11.30 -0.19
CA PRO A 85 5.81 -12.13 -0.82
C PRO A 85 4.42 -11.71 -0.33
N SER A 86 3.43 -11.80 -1.22
CA SER A 86 2.06 -11.39 -0.94
C SER A 86 1.43 -12.20 0.19
N THR A 87 1.89 -13.43 0.43
CA THR A 87 1.47 -14.26 1.56
C THR A 87 1.74 -13.63 2.94
N LEU A 88 2.74 -12.74 3.05
CA LEU A 88 3.07 -12.05 4.30
C LEU A 88 2.29 -10.74 4.47
N THR A 89 2.01 -10.03 3.36
CA THR A 89 1.42 -8.69 3.41
C THR A 89 -0.10 -8.70 3.23
N ASN A 90 -0.64 -9.62 2.42
CA ASN A 90 -2.07 -9.70 2.12
C ASN A 90 -2.96 -9.86 3.37
N PRO A 91 -2.62 -10.69 4.38
CA PRO A 91 -3.47 -10.82 5.56
C PRO A 91 -3.66 -9.49 6.30
N LEU A 92 -2.59 -8.70 6.41
CA LEU A 92 -2.62 -7.38 7.06
C LEU A 92 -3.42 -6.36 6.24
N ILE A 93 -3.27 -6.37 4.90
CA ILE A 93 -4.04 -5.50 4.01
C ILE A 93 -5.53 -5.86 4.08
N LEU A 94 -5.88 -7.15 4.11
CA LEU A 94 -7.26 -7.61 4.22
C LEU A 94 -7.86 -7.35 5.59
N GLN A 95 -7.08 -7.43 6.66
CA GLN A 95 -7.48 -6.99 7.99
C GLN A 95 -7.84 -5.49 7.99
N ALA A 96 -6.97 -4.66 7.40
CA ALA A 96 -7.22 -3.22 7.25
C ALA A 96 -8.46 -2.94 6.39
N PHE A 97 -8.64 -3.67 5.30
CA PHE A 97 -9.85 -3.57 4.46
C PHE A 97 -11.11 -3.94 5.23
N ASN A 98 -11.10 -5.05 5.97
CA ASN A 98 -12.23 -5.48 6.77
C ASN A 98 -12.59 -4.43 7.83
N ALA A 99 -11.63 -3.84 8.52
CA ALA A 99 -11.91 -2.77 9.47
C ALA A 99 -12.54 -1.54 8.80
N LEU A 100 -12.00 -1.10 7.65
CA LEU A 100 -12.52 0.03 6.89
C LEU A 100 -13.99 -0.17 6.48
N ILE A 101 -14.35 -1.33 5.94
CA ILE A 101 -15.73 -1.60 5.50
C ILE A 101 -16.72 -1.71 6.67
N HIS A 102 -16.25 -2.00 7.88
CA HIS A 102 -17.05 -2.01 9.11
C HIS A 102 -17.06 -0.63 9.81
N GLY A 103 -16.47 0.40 9.21
CA GLY A 103 -16.55 1.79 9.67
C GLY A 103 -15.40 2.24 10.57
N ASP A 104 -14.29 1.51 10.61
CA ASP A 104 -13.06 1.98 11.28
C ASP A 104 -12.55 3.25 10.57
N GLN A 105 -12.48 4.35 11.32
CA GLN A 105 -12.06 5.67 10.81
C GLN A 105 -10.56 5.91 10.94
N THR A 106 -9.81 4.97 11.53
CA THR A 106 -8.35 5.08 11.66
C THR A 106 -7.62 4.87 10.35
N ILE A 107 -8.28 4.24 9.37
CA ILE A 107 -7.76 4.03 8.01
C ILE A 107 -8.55 4.91 7.05
N THR A 108 -7.86 5.65 6.20
CA THR A 108 -8.52 6.35 5.10
C THR A 108 -8.56 5.49 3.84
N PRO A 109 -9.56 5.67 2.97
CA PRO A 109 -9.54 5.05 1.64
C PRO A 109 -8.26 5.34 0.86
N TYR A 110 -7.63 6.49 1.08
CA TYR A 110 -6.39 6.89 0.39
C TYR A 110 -5.17 6.09 0.84
N ASP A 111 -5.14 5.63 2.09
CA ASP A 111 -4.06 4.80 2.61
C ASP A 111 -4.18 3.36 2.09
N LEU A 112 -5.40 2.83 2.03
CA LEU A 112 -5.65 1.44 1.64
C LEU A 112 -5.63 1.23 0.12
N PHE A 113 -6.09 2.22 -0.66
CA PHE A 113 -6.27 2.09 -2.10
C PHE A 113 -5.01 1.67 -2.86
N PRO A 114 -3.81 2.25 -2.62
CA PRO A 114 -2.58 1.81 -3.29
C PRO A 114 -2.28 0.33 -3.13
N HIS A 115 -2.51 -0.21 -1.93
CA HIS A 115 -2.24 -1.61 -1.61
C HIS A 115 -3.20 -2.55 -2.37
N ILE A 116 -4.49 -2.21 -2.42
CA ILE A 116 -5.49 -2.97 -3.17
C ILE A 116 -5.25 -2.87 -4.68
N ASN A 117 -4.97 -1.66 -5.20
CA ASN A 117 -4.67 -1.45 -6.62
C ASN A 117 -3.46 -2.30 -7.05
N GLN A 118 -2.37 -2.30 -6.28
CA GLN A 118 -1.19 -3.11 -6.56
C GLN A 118 -1.49 -4.61 -6.55
N ALA A 119 -2.31 -5.09 -5.60
CA ALA A 119 -2.70 -6.49 -5.54
C ALA A 119 -3.58 -6.92 -6.74
N ILE A 120 -4.50 -6.05 -7.18
CA ILE A 120 -5.33 -6.26 -8.37
C ILE A 120 -4.46 -6.30 -9.64
N GLN A 121 -3.50 -5.39 -9.78
CA GLN A 121 -2.56 -5.38 -10.92
C GLN A 121 -1.72 -6.67 -10.99
N ARG A 122 -1.36 -7.24 -9.83
CA ARG A 122 -0.69 -8.53 -9.71
C ARG A 122 -1.62 -9.73 -9.93
N ARG A 123 -2.92 -9.50 -10.14
CA ARG A 123 -3.97 -10.52 -10.26
C ARG A 123 -4.03 -11.45 -9.05
N ASP A 124 -3.81 -10.91 -7.86
CA ASP A 124 -3.83 -11.70 -6.63
C ASP A 124 -5.27 -12.16 -6.32
N PRO A 125 -5.54 -13.48 -6.24
CA PRO A 125 -6.89 -14.01 -6.10
C PRO A 125 -7.58 -13.54 -4.81
N ALA A 126 -6.81 -13.23 -3.75
CA ALA A 126 -7.37 -12.75 -2.48
C ALA A 126 -8.08 -11.39 -2.62
N PHE A 127 -7.79 -10.64 -3.68
CA PHE A 127 -8.33 -9.30 -3.93
C PHE A 127 -9.39 -9.25 -5.02
N LEU A 128 -9.67 -10.34 -5.73
CA LEU A 128 -10.61 -10.37 -6.87
C LEU A 128 -12.10 -10.39 -6.47
N GLY A 129 -12.41 -10.44 -5.18
CA GLY A 129 -13.78 -10.42 -4.66
C GLY A 129 -14.23 -9.04 -4.18
N ALA A 130 -14.57 -8.95 -2.90
CA ALA A 130 -15.01 -7.70 -2.28
C ALA A 130 -14.00 -6.53 -2.41
N PRO A 131 -12.67 -6.73 -2.28
CA PRO A 131 -11.71 -5.66 -2.46
C PRO A 131 -11.72 -5.05 -3.88
N LEU A 132 -11.82 -5.88 -4.92
CA LEU A 132 -11.95 -5.44 -6.31
C LEU A 132 -13.23 -4.61 -6.50
N ARG A 133 -14.37 -5.08 -5.99
CA ARG A 133 -15.63 -4.33 -6.09
C ARG A 133 -15.53 -2.98 -5.39
N TRP A 134 -14.97 -2.94 -4.19
CA TRP A 134 -14.73 -1.69 -3.46
C TRP A 134 -13.82 -0.75 -4.25
N HIS A 135 -12.71 -1.26 -4.77
CA HIS A 135 -11.77 -0.49 -5.59
C HIS A 135 -12.48 0.14 -6.80
N SER A 136 -13.26 -0.64 -7.56
CA SER A 136 -14.02 -0.13 -8.70
C SER A 136 -15.03 0.95 -8.34
N LEU A 137 -15.69 0.82 -7.18
CA LEU A 137 -16.60 1.86 -6.68
C LEU A 137 -15.86 3.14 -6.29
N GLN A 138 -14.68 3.04 -5.66
CA GLN A 138 -13.86 4.21 -5.33
C GLN A 138 -13.40 4.96 -6.59
N VAL A 139 -12.88 4.23 -7.58
CA VAL A 139 -12.47 4.82 -8.87
C VAL A 139 -13.64 5.53 -9.54
N ALA A 140 -14.81 4.90 -9.62
CA ALA A 140 -16.00 5.50 -10.20
C ALA A 140 -16.45 6.77 -9.44
N ALA A 141 -16.44 6.74 -8.10
CA ALA A 141 -16.78 7.88 -7.27
C ALA A 141 -15.80 9.06 -7.49
N TRP A 142 -14.49 8.78 -7.47
CA TRP A 142 -13.48 9.81 -7.72
C TRP A 142 -13.60 10.40 -9.13
N LEU A 143 -13.79 9.58 -10.15
CA LEU A 143 -14.01 10.06 -11.52
C LEU A 143 -15.27 10.93 -11.65
N GLN A 144 -16.36 10.60 -10.95
CA GLN A 144 -17.56 11.44 -10.94
C GLN A 144 -17.30 12.82 -10.33
N ASN A 145 -16.43 12.91 -9.32
CA ASN A 145 -16.03 14.19 -8.74
C ASN A 145 -15.30 15.09 -9.75
N PHE A 146 -14.51 14.50 -10.65
CA PHE A 146 -13.83 15.23 -11.73
C PHE A 146 -14.78 15.61 -12.88
N LYS A 147 -15.80 14.78 -13.18
CA LYS A 147 -16.77 15.08 -14.25
C LYS A 147 -17.76 16.19 -13.88
N ASN A 148 -18.02 16.41 -12.59
CA ASN A 148 -18.99 17.39 -12.10
C ASN A 148 -18.30 18.50 -11.26
N PRO A 149 -17.68 19.52 -11.91
CA PRO A 149 -16.96 20.58 -11.22
C PRO A 149 -17.82 21.49 -10.32
N ARG A 150 -19.16 21.34 -10.37
CA ARG A 150 -20.11 22.06 -9.49
C ARG A 150 -20.33 21.39 -8.13
N ARG A 151 -19.69 20.25 -7.85
CA ARG A 151 -19.86 19.45 -6.61
C ARG A 151 -18.58 19.18 -5.77
N PRO A 152 -17.49 19.95 -5.79
CA PRO A 152 -16.41 19.63 -4.86
C PRO A 152 -16.80 20.09 -3.45
N LYS A 153 -17.35 19.17 -2.65
CA LYS A 153 -17.21 19.21 -1.18
C LYS A 153 -15.82 18.72 -0.73
N ILE A 154 -14.90 18.59 -1.68
CA ILE A 154 -13.61 17.92 -1.52
C ILE A 154 -12.56 19.02 -1.39
N GLN A 155 -11.78 18.98 -0.30
CA GLN A 155 -10.72 19.94 -0.05
C GLN A 155 -9.61 19.79 -1.09
N GLY A 156 -8.85 20.86 -1.37
CA GLY A 156 -7.82 20.85 -2.42
C GLY A 156 -6.76 19.75 -2.26
N GLN A 157 -6.45 19.36 -1.01
CA GLN A 157 -5.50 18.29 -0.71
C GLN A 157 -6.04 16.89 -1.10
N ASP A 158 -7.33 16.64 -0.89
CA ASP A 158 -7.97 15.39 -1.26
C ASP A 158 -8.06 15.25 -2.79
N LEU A 159 -8.28 16.35 -3.51
CA LEU A 159 -8.30 16.37 -4.97
C LEU A 159 -6.95 15.96 -5.56
N LYS A 160 -5.85 16.46 -4.98
CA LYS A 160 -4.48 16.12 -5.40
C LYS A 160 -4.15 14.65 -5.13
N THR A 161 -4.62 14.12 -4.01
CA THR A 161 -4.43 12.70 -3.67
C THR A 161 -5.24 11.81 -4.60
N GLN A 162 -6.52 12.12 -4.84
CA GLN A 162 -7.39 11.37 -5.75
C GLN A 162 -6.84 11.36 -7.18
N SER A 163 -6.39 12.51 -7.71
CA SER A 163 -5.83 12.58 -9.05
C SER A 163 -4.57 11.72 -9.19
N ARG A 164 -3.66 11.77 -8.20
CA ARG A 164 -2.47 10.91 -8.17
C ARG A 164 -2.85 9.42 -8.18
N LEU A 165 -3.83 9.01 -7.37
CA LEU A 165 -4.26 7.61 -7.30
C LEU A 165 -4.93 7.13 -8.60
N LEU A 166 -5.76 7.98 -9.22
CA LEU A 166 -6.39 7.68 -10.50
C LEU A 166 -5.35 7.51 -11.62
N LEU A 167 -4.30 8.33 -11.64
CA LEU A 167 -3.20 8.18 -12.61
C LEU A 167 -2.42 6.87 -12.48
N GLN A 168 -2.48 6.23 -11.31
CA GLN A 168 -1.84 4.94 -11.03
C GLN A 168 -2.75 3.73 -11.29
N THR A 169 -3.99 3.98 -11.71
CA THR A 169 -5.04 2.97 -11.90
C THR A 169 -5.30 2.77 -13.38
N ASP A 170 -5.63 1.54 -13.79
CA ASP A 170 -6.17 1.30 -15.13
C ASP A 170 -7.60 1.85 -15.20
N LEU A 171 -7.76 2.95 -15.92
CA LEU A 171 -9.05 3.62 -16.12
C LEU A 171 -9.80 3.09 -17.36
N SER A 172 -9.21 2.19 -18.14
CA SER A 172 -9.83 1.65 -19.36
C SER A 172 -11.25 1.08 -19.16
N PRO A 173 -11.60 0.43 -18.04
CA PRO A 173 -12.96 -0.06 -17.81
C PRO A 173 -13.99 1.06 -17.52
N PHE A 174 -13.53 2.26 -17.17
CA PHE A 174 -14.36 3.40 -16.75
C PHE A 174 -14.45 4.51 -17.81
N LEU A 175 -13.62 4.43 -18.83
CA LEU A 175 -13.63 5.32 -19.97
C LEU A 175 -14.47 4.71 -21.10
N PRO A 176 -15.28 5.51 -21.81
CA PRO A 176 -15.91 5.03 -23.03
C PRO A 176 -14.82 4.57 -24.01
N SER A 177 -15.08 3.49 -24.75
CA SER A 177 -14.11 2.93 -25.68
C SER A 177 -13.59 4.00 -26.66
N PRO A 178 -12.32 3.93 -27.11
CA PRO A 178 -11.77 4.91 -28.05
C PRO A 178 -12.60 5.04 -29.34
N SER A 179 -13.26 3.96 -29.76
CA SER A 179 -14.25 3.92 -30.84
C SER A 179 -15.52 4.74 -30.58
N THR A 180 -15.86 5.01 -29.33
CA THR A 180 -16.96 5.89 -28.90
C THR A 180 -16.51 7.34 -28.68
N LEU A 181 -15.22 7.57 -28.42
CA LEU A 181 -14.63 8.91 -28.20
C LEU A 181 -14.36 9.68 -29.49
N LEU A 182 -13.95 8.98 -30.56
CA LEU A 182 -13.67 9.59 -31.87
C LEU A 182 -14.87 10.38 -32.46
N PRO A 183 -16.10 9.85 -32.48
CA PRO A 183 -17.27 10.59 -32.96
C PRO A 183 -17.61 11.81 -32.08
N LEU A 184 -17.42 11.71 -30.76
CA LEU A 184 -17.75 12.79 -29.81
C LEU A 184 -16.75 13.95 -29.88
N LEU A 185 -15.47 13.67 -30.11
CA LEU A 185 -14.45 14.69 -30.34
C LEU A 185 -14.62 15.35 -31.71
N GLN A 186 -15.05 14.60 -32.73
CA GLN A 186 -15.39 15.14 -34.05
C GLN A 186 -16.68 15.99 -34.05
N ALA A 187 -17.65 15.67 -33.19
CA ALA A 187 -18.86 16.46 -33.03
C ALA A 187 -18.59 17.81 -32.33
N ASN A 188 -17.72 17.82 -31.30
CA ASN A 188 -17.35 19.03 -30.57
C ASN A 188 -16.30 19.91 -31.27
N SER A 189 -15.71 19.47 -32.37
CA SER A 189 -14.78 20.27 -33.19
C SER A 189 -15.45 20.91 -34.42
N ARG A 190 -16.77 20.77 -34.55
CA ARG A 190 -17.61 21.40 -35.59
C ARG A 190 -18.63 22.40 -35.03
N SER A 191 -18.43 22.88 -33.81
CA SER A 191 -19.20 24.00 -33.22
C SER A 191 -18.36 25.26 -33.17
#